data_AF-G4ZG76-F1
#
_entry.id   AF-G4ZG76-F1
#
_cell.length_a   1.000
_cell.length_b   1.000
_cell.length_c   1.000
_cell.angle_alpha   90.00
_cell.angle_beta   90.00
_cell.angle_gamma   90.00
#
_symmetry.space_group_name_H-M   'P 1'
#
loop_
_entity.id
_entity.type
_entity.pdbx_description
1 polymer ?
#
loop_
_entity_poly.entity_id
_entity_poly.type
_entity_poly.pdbx_seq_one_letter_code
_entity_poly.pdbx_strand_id
1 'polypeptide(L)' 'KGKCPTCPKLVSKSNMAKHRKVCGKKKPPKSRKAINRDSYAKNKDKILQKLQEKRVYDQFRRLEGT' A
#
# COMPACT_ATOMS: atom_id res chain seq x y z
N LYS A 1 8.64 -29.24 8.19
CA LYS A 1 7.41 -28.46 7.84
C LYS A 1 6.22 -29.44 7.87
N GLY A 2 5.01 -29.02 8.22
CA GLY A 2 3.82 -29.89 8.30
C GLY A 2 2.71 -29.44 7.35
N LYS A 3 1.91 -30.38 6.85
CA LYS A 3 0.75 -30.10 6.00
C LYS A 3 -0.40 -29.57 6.85
N CYS A 4 -1.06 -28.50 6.39
CA CYS A 4 -2.28 -28.03 7.03
C CYS A 4 -3.43 -29.02 6.74
N PRO A 5 -4.27 -29.38 7.72
CA PRO A 5 -5.40 -30.28 7.50
C PRO A 5 -6.53 -29.66 6.66
N THR A 6 -6.61 -28.33 6.62
CA THR A 6 -7.71 -27.60 5.97
C THR A 6 -7.31 -26.90 4.67
N CYS A 7 -6.03 -26.91 4.30
CA CYS A 7 -5.58 -26.41 3.00
C CYS A 7 -4.31 -27.14 2.54
N PRO A 8 -4.01 -27.19 1.23
CA PRO A 8 -2.87 -27.94 0.70
C PRO A 8 -1.50 -27.32 1.05
N LYS A 9 -1.44 -26.25 1.85
CA LYS A 9 -0.19 -25.54 2.15
C LYS A 9 0.65 -26.29 3.18
N LEU A 10 1.96 -26.34 2.91
CA LEU A 10 2.98 -26.76 3.87
C LEU A 10 3.45 -25.55 4.69
N VAL A 11 3.37 -25.66 6.02
CA VAL A 11 3.72 -24.58 6.95
C VAL A 11 4.77 -25.08 7.94
N SER A 12 5.67 -24.23 8.42
CA SER A 12 6.58 -24.63 9.51
C SER A 12 5.77 -24.96 10.78
N LYS A 13 6.28 -25.89 11.61
CA LYS A 13 5.59 -26.29 12.86
C LYS A 13 5.33 -25.07 13.76
N SER A 14 6.32 -24.19 13.91
CA SER A 14 6.23 -22.94 14.68
C SER A 14 5.16 -21.97 14.17
N ASN A 15 4.89 -21.93 12.86
CA ASN A 15 3.91 -21.01 12.26
C ASN A 15 2.52 -21.63 12.06
N MET A 16 2.31 -22.90 12.41
CA MET A 16 1.04 -23.59 12.20
C MET A 16 -0.10 -22.92 12.98
N ALA A 17 0.15 -22.47 14.22
CA ALA A 17 -0.83 -21.75 15.02
C ALA A 17 -1.25 -20.42 14.37
N LYS A 18 -0.29 -19.66 13.83
CA LYS A 18 -0.56 -18.42 13.09
C LYS A 18 -1.33 -18.69 11.79
N HIS A 19 -0.94 -19.76 11.08
CA HIS A 19 -1.59 -20.19 9.87
C HIS A 19 -3.06 -20.55 10.10
N ARG A 20 -3.39 -21.32 11.14
CA ARG A 20 -4.77 -21.71 11.46
C ARG A 20 -5.70 -20.51 11.67
N LYS A 21 -5.22 -19.39 12.21
CA LYS A 21 -6.03 -18.16 12.40
C LYS A 21 -6.55 -17.55 11.09
N VAL A 22 -5.84 -17.79 9.98
CA VAL A 22 -6.13 -17.22 8.66
C VAL A 22 -6.45 -18.29 7.60
N CYS A 23 -6.21 -19.57 7.89
CA CYS A 23 -6.50 -20.68 6.98
C CYS A 23 -8.01 -20.77 6.75
N GLY A 24 -8.44 -20.89 5.51
CA GLY A 24 -9.86 -20.94 5.13
C GLY A 24 -10.58 -19.59 5.12
N LYS A 25 -10.02 -18.54 5.73
CA LYS A 25 -10.59 -17.19 5.63
C LYS A 25 -10.26 -16.60 4.27
N LYS A 26 -11.27 -16.40 3.41
CA LYS A 26 -11.14 -15.52 2.25
C LYS A 26 -10.76 -14.14 2.79
N LYS A 27 -9.58 -13.63 2.43
CA LYS A 27 -9.29 -12.22 2.68
C LYS A 27 -10.34 -11.43 1.92
N PRO A 28 -11.05 -10.47 2.56
CA PRO A 28 -11.88 -9.57 1.80
C PRO A 28 -10.99 -8.93 0.72
N PRO A 29 -11.50 -8.74 -0.50
CA PRO A 29 -10.78 -7.95 -1.49
C PRO A 29 -10.41 -6.63 -0.80
N LYS A 30 -9.13 -6.24 -0.88
CA LYS A 30 -8.72 -4.92 -0.41
C LYS A 30 -9.55 -3.92 -1.22
N SER A 31 -10.54 -3.28 -0.62
CA SER A 31 -11.23 -2.19 -1.29
C SER A 31 -10.18 -1.10 -1.52
N ARG A 32 -9.99 -0.72 -2.78
CA ARG A 32 -9.24 0.49 -3.07
C ARG A 32 -10.03 1.62 -2.40
N LYS A 33 -9.40 2.37 -1.48
CA LYS A 33 -10.06 3.54 -0.89
C LYS A 33 -10.57 4.39 -2.05
N ALA A 34 -11.88 4.59 -2.11
CA ALA A 34 -12.47 5.51 -3.06
C ALA A 34 -11.83 6.88 -2.81
N ILE A 35 -11.16 7.40 -3.82
CA ILE A 35 -10.63 8.76 -3.76
C ILE A 35 -11.85 9.68 -3.73
N ASN A 36 -11.96 10.55 -2.73
CA ASN A 36 -13.04 11.52 -2.66
C ASN A 36 -12.89 12.49 -3.85
N ARG A 37 -13.69 12.26 -4.91
CA ARG A 37 -13.65 13.00 -6.18
C ARG A 37 -13.88 14.49 -5.95
N ASP A 38 -14.79 14.82 -5.04
CA ASP A 38 -15.17 16.21 -4.75
C ASP A 38 -14.08 16.95 -3.98
N SER A 39 -13.46 16.27 -3.01
CA SER A 39 -12.29 16.80 -2.31
C SER A 39 -11.12 17.03 -3.27
N TYR A 40 -10.89 16.10 -4.21
CA TYR A 40 -9.85 16.29 -5.22
C TYR A 40 -10.17 17.48 -6.14
N ALA A 41 -11.40 17.62 -6.61
CA ALA A 41 -11.81 18.72 -7.47
C ALA A 41 -11.63 20.08 -6.78
N LYS A 42 -12.06 20.20 -5.51
CA LYS A 42 -11.91 21.43 -4.72
C LYS A 42 -10.46 21.83 -4.44
N ASN A 43 -9.56 20.85 -4.33
CA ASN A 43 -8.17 21.08 -3.92
C ASN A 43 -7.17 20.94 -5.08
N LYS A 44 -7.65 20.70 -6.31
CA LYS A 44 -6.80 20.36 -7.47
C LYS A 44 -5.70 21.39 -7.68
N ASP A 45 -6.03 22.68 -7.70
CA ASP A 45 -5.07 23.74 -8.01
C ASP A 45 -3.99 23.86 -6.93
N LYS A 46 -4.39 23.75 -5.66
CA LYS A 46 -3.45 23.72 -4.53
C LYS A 46 -2.48 22.51 -4.60
N ILE A 47 -2.95 21.36 -5.09
CA ILE A 47 -2.11 20.18 -5.30
C ILE A 47 -1.12 20.44 -6.43
N LEU A 48 -1.59 20.97 -7.56
CA LEU A 48 -0.75 21.25 -8.73
C LEU A 48 0.34 22.28 -8.41
N GLN A 49 -0.01 23.34 -7.68
CA GLN A 49 0.94 24.36 -7.24
C GLN A 49 2.06 23.76 -6.38
N LYS A 50 1.71 22.95 -5.37
CA LYS A 50 2.69 22.27 -4.52
C LYS A 50 3.61 21.33 -5.32
N LEU A 51 3.08 20.66 -6.32
CA LEU A 51 3.88 19.78 -7.19
C LEU A 51 4.86 20.57 -8.06
N GLN A 52 4.46 21.76 -8.50
CA GLN A 52 5.32 22.66 -9.25
C GLN A 52 6.44 23.23 -8.37
N GLU A 53 6.11 23.73 -7.17
CA GLU A 53 7.09 24.21 -6.19
C GLU A 53 8.11 23.14 -5.86
N LYS A 54 7.66 21.91 -5.59
CA LYS A 54 8.54 20.78 -5.32
C LYS A 54 9.46 20.48 -6.51
N ARG A 55 8.93 20.51 -7.74
CA ARG A 55 9.74 20.27 -8.95
C ARG A 55 10.84 21.30 -9.10
N VAL A 56 10.53 22.58 -8.84
CA VAL A 56 11.49 23.68 -8.88
C VAL A 56 12.54 23.50 -7.79
N TYR A 57 12.14 23.23 -6.55
CA TYR A 57 13.07 22.97 -5.45
C TYR A 57 14.01 21.79 -5.73
N ASP A 58 13.48 20.67 -6.21
CA ASP A 58 14.27 19.48 -6.56
C ASP A 58 15.26 19.77 -7.71
N GLN A 59 14.90 20.67 -8.63
CA GLN A 59 15.79 21.12 -9.71
C GLN A 59 16.94 21.98 -9.18
N PHE A 60 16.66 22.96 -8.33
CA PHE A 60 17.69 23.78 -7.68
C PHE A 60 18.67 22.92 -6.88
N ARG A 61 18.16 22.00 -6.04
CA ARG A 61 18.99 21.09 -5.24
C ARG A 61 19.93 20.23 -6.08
N ARG A 62 19.52 19.84 -7.29
CA ARG A 62 20.37 19.06 -8.21
C ARG A 62 21.49 19.91 -8.84
N LEU A 63 21.25 21.20 -9.03
CA LEU A 63 22.22 22.14 -9.59
C LEU A 63 23.23 22.64 -8.55
N GLU A 64 22.83 22.77 -7.28
CA GLU A 64 23.75 23.14 -6.17
C GLU A 64 24.62 21.97 -5.70
N GLY A 65 24.28 20.73 -6.08
CA GLY A 65 25.02 19.51 -5.71
C GLY A 65 26.09 19.07 -6.71
N THR A 66 26.41 19.91 -7.70
CA THR A 66 27.51 19.74 -8.68
C THR A 66 28.54 20.83 -8.50
#